data_AF-A0A7C2EL34-F1
#
_entry.id   AF-A0A7C2EL34-F1
#
_cell.length_a   1.000
_cell.length_b   1.000
_cell.length_c   1.000
_cell.angle_alpha   90.00
_cell.angle_beta   90.00
_cell.angle_gamma   90.00
#
_symmetry.space_group_name_H-M   'P 1'
#
loop_
_entity.id
_entity.type
_entity.pdbx_description
1 polymer ?
#
loop_
_entity_poly.entity_id
_entity_poly.type
_entity_poly.pdbx_seq_one_letter_code
_entity_poly.pdbx_strand_id
1 'polypeptide(L)'
;MSKVSAEPPDEVLVVAAILGDLEAFSELASRYRAAVVRAAQAIVGREDAEDVAQDSLLLAFKALPSIEEPAKFAAWLAAITRHRALRLAGREQARRAARVELDEVLLERVGALSRPLLKDGEADQELMLALERVPSDYGLVLRMRFIDEMPLKRIAAFLGVPVSTVKWRVHRGKKLLRGQVELLKQGGERWKEIEK
;
A
#
# COMPACT_ATOMS: atom_id res chain seq x y z
N MET A 1 -18.52 -28.50 -13.70
CA MET A 1 -17.79 -27.59 -14.61
C MET A 1 -18.01 -26.17 -14.12
N SER A 2 -17.12 -25.65 -13.26
CA SER A 2 -17.25 -24.30 -12.72
C SER A 2 -16.75 -23.31 -13.78
N LYS A 3 -17.63 -22.44 -14.29
CA LYS A 3 -17.22 -21.31 -15.12
C LYS A 3 -16.33 -20.43 -14.24
N VAL A 4 -15.03 -20.40 -14.53
CA VAL A 4 -14.17 -19.30 -14.07
C VAL A 4 -14.68 -18.05 -14.78
N SER A 5 -15.58 -17.31 -14.14
CA SER A 5 -15.94 -15.98 -14.60
C SER A 5 -14.68 -15.13 -14.51
N ALA A 6 -14.14 -14.74 -15.66
CA ALA A 6 -13.06 -13.77 -15.71
C ALA A 6 -13.54 -12.50 -15.02
N GLU A 7 -12.80 -12.04 -13.99
CA GLU A 7 -13.06 -10.75 -13.36
C GLU A 7 -13.16 -9.66 -14.44
N PRO A 8 -14.20 -8.81 -14.43
CA PRO A 8 -14.31 -7.73 -15.40
C PRO A 8 -13.10 -6.78 -15.28
N PRO A 9 -12.55 -6.27 -16.40
CA PRO A 9 -11.51 -5.25 -16.36
C PRO A 9 -11.96 -4.00 -15.61
N ASP A 10 -11.01 -3.30 -15.00
CA ASP A 10 -11.32 -2.14 -14.15
C ASP A 10 -11.99 -1.02 -14.95
N GLU A 11 -11.58 -0.80 -16.21
CA GLU A 11 -12.20 0.18 -17.10
C GLU A 11 -13.69 -0.08 -17.33
N VAL A 12 -14.12 -1.34 -17.36
CA VAL A 12 -15.54 -1.71 -17.50
C VAL A 12 -16.31 -1.36 -16.24
N LEU A 13 -15.75 -1.68 -15.08
CA LEU A 13 -16.36 -1.35 -13.78
C LEU A 13 -16.43 0.16 -13.56
N VAL A 14 -15.43 0.92 -13.98
CA VAL A 14 -15.42 2.38 -13.90
C VAL A 14 -16.55 2.97 -14.73
N VAL A 15 -16.70 2.52 -15.99
CA VAL A 15 -17.78 3.01 -16.87
C VAL A 15 -19.15 2.65 -16.29
N ALA A 16 -19.34 1.42 -15.80
CA ALA A 16 -20.59 1.01 -15.16
C ALA A 16 -20.92 1.86 -13.92
N ALA A 17 -19.93 2.12 -13.07
CA ALA A 17 -20.08 2.95 -11.88
C ALA A 17 -20.43 4.41 -12.22
N ILE A 18 -19.83 4.97 -13.27
CA ILE A 18 -20.18 6.31 -13.77
C ILE A 18 -21.64 6.36 -14.26
N LEU A 19 -22.13 5.27 -14.85
CA LEU A 19 -23.52 5.12 -15.29
C LEU A 19 -24.51 4.80 -14.15
N GLY A 20 -24.04 4.75 -12.90
CA GLY A 20 -24.87 4.59 -11.70
C GLY A 20 -24.88 3.19 -11.09
N ASP A 21 -24.07 2.26 -11.58
CA ASP A 21 -23.92 0.94 -10.98
C ASP A 21 -23.06 1.01 -9.70
N LEU A 22 -23.73 1.02 -8.54
CA LEU A 22 -23.07 1.07 -7.24
C LEU A 22 -22.27 -0.21 -6.93
N GLU A 23 -22.71 -1.36 -7.44
CA GLU A 23 -21.99 -2.63 -7.24
C GLU A 23 -20.66 -2.62 -8.02
N ALA A 24 -20.64 -1.99 -9.20
CA ALA A 24 -19.41 -1.83 -9.96
C ALA A 24 -18.34 -1.02 -9.20
N PHE A 25 -18.76 0.05 -8.49
CA PHE A 25 -17.83 0.78 -7.62
C PHE A 25 -17.46 -0.02 -6.36
N SER A 26 -18.41 -0.74 -5.76
CA SER A 26 -18.15 -1.61 -4.61
C SER A 26 -17.06 -2.64 -4.92
N GLU A 27 -17.12 -3.25 -6.11
CA GLU A 27 -16.10 -4.17 -6.62
C GLU A 27 -14.73 -3.48 -6.80
N LEU A 28 -14.69 -2.28 -7.40
CA LEU A 28 -13.45 -1.50 -7.49
C LEU A 28 -12.87 -1.18 -6.11
N ALA A 29 -13.71 -0.72 -5.18
CA ALA A 29 -13.29 -0.40 -3.83
C ALA A 29 -12.74 -1.63 -3.10
N SER A 30 -13.40 -2.77 -3.21
CA SER A 30 -12.95 -4.06 -2.66
C SER A 30 -11.57 -4.46 -3.20
N ARG A 31 -11.38 -4.40 -4.53
CA ARG A 31 -10.11 -4.73 -5.20
C ARG A 31 -8.92 -3.90 -4.76
N TYR A 32 -9.16 -2.63 -4.43
CA TYR A 32 -8.10 -1.66 -4.16
C TYR A 32 -7.96 -1.24 -2.70
N ARG A 33 -8.94 -1.53 -1.82
CA ARG A 33 -8.94 -1.10 -0.41
C ARG A 33 -7.61 -1.40 0.28
N ALA A 34 -7.15 -2.64 0.21
CA ALA A 34 -5.97 -3.06 0.94
C ALA A 34 -4.67 -2.46 0.35
N ALA A 35 -4.62 -2.20 -0.97
CA ALA A 35 -3.54 -1.44 -1.60
C ALA A 35 -3.55 0.05 -1.20
N VAL A 36 -4.73 0.66 -1.13
CA VAL A 36 -4.94 2.04 -0.65
C VAL A 36 -4.49 2.19 0.80
N VAL A 37 -4.95 1.29 1.70
CA VAL A 37 -4.52 1.27 3.11
C VAL A 37 -3.02 1.15 3.22
N ARG A 38 -2.37 0.24 2.48
CA ARG A 38 -0.91 0.12 2.54
C ARG A 38 -0.15 1.30 1.98
N ALA A 39 -0.66 1.94 0.93
CA ALA A 39 -0.07 3.16 0.40
C ALA A 39 -0.19 4.32 1.40
N ALA A 40 -1.35 4.48 2.03
CA ALA A 40 -1.57 5.47 3.07
C ALA A 40 -0.67 5.19 4.29
N GLN A 41 -0.65 3.95 4.77
CA GLN A 41 0.17 3.52 5.91
C GLN A 41 1.66 3.81 5.71
N ALA A 42 2.16 3.71 4.48
CA ALA A 42 3.56 4.01 4.18
C ALA A 42 3.92 5.50 4.37
N ILE A 43 2.92 6.38 4.42
CA ILE A 43 3.07 7.85 4.55
C ILE A 43 2.67 8.32 5.96
N VAL A 44 1.51 7.89 6.47
CA VAL A 44 0.93 8.39 7.73
C VAL A 44 1.04 7.40 8.91
N GLY A 45 1.55 6.18 8.69
CA GLY A 45 1.56 5.14 9.72
C GLY A 45 0.18 4.44 9.86
N ARG A 46 0.08 3.46 10.77
CA ARG A 46 -1.10 2.57 10.88
C ARG A 46 -2.34 3.28 11.39
N GLU A 47 -2.17 4.13 12.41
CA GLU A 47 -3.29 4.73 13.14
C GLU A 47 -4.20 5.53 12.20
N ASP A 48 -3.61 6.29 11.28
CA ASP A 48 -4.35 7.12 10.33
C ASP A 48 -4.59 6.46 8.96
N ALA A 49 -4.03 5.28 8.70
CA ALA A 49 -4.06 4.67 7.37
C ALA A 49 -5.46 4.31 6.89
N GLU A 50 -6.27 3.74 7.79
CA GLU A 50 -7.65 3.31 7.50
C GLU A 50 -8.55 4.52 7.21
N ASP A 51 -8.42 5.58 8.00
CA ASP A 51 -9.16 6.84 7.80
C ASP A 51 -8.80 7.49 6.45
N VAL A 52 -7.50 7.59 6.15
CA VAL A 52 -7.04 8.10 4.85
C VAL A 52 -7.56 7.23 3.70
N ALA A 53 -7.59 5.91 3.87
CA ALA A 53 -8.10 5.00 2.86
C ALA A 53 -9.60 5.19 2.61
N GLN A 54 -10.39 5.31 3.69
CA GLN A 54 -11.82 5.57 3.61
C GLN A 54 -12.10 6.91 2.91
N ASP A 55 -11.42 7.98 3.32
CA ASP A 55 -11.53 9.30 2.69
C ASP A 55 -11.14 9.28 1.21
N SER A 56 -10.12 8.50 0.86
CA SER A 56 -9.64 8.37 -0.51
C SER A 56 -10.64 7.62 -1.39
N LEU A 57 -11.21 6.52 -0.91
CA LEU A 57 -12.25 5.77 -1.62
C LEU A 57 -13.54 6.57 -1.75
N LEU A 58 -13.95 7.31 -0.70
CA LEU A 58 -15.12 8.19 -0.76
C LEU A 58 -14.92 9.33 -1.75
N LEU A 59 -13.73 9.94 -1.77
CA LEU A 59 -13.40 10.97 -2.75
C LEU A 59 -13.35 10.39 -4.17
N ALA A 60 -12.77 9.20 -4.34
CA ALA A 60 -12.72 8.51 -5.62
C ALA A 60 -14.12 8.20 -6.15
N PHE A 61 -15.06 7.78 -5.28
CA PHE A 61 -16.46 7.60 -5.68
C PHE A 61 -17.08 8.90 -6.21
N LYS A 62 -16.94 10.00 -5.45
CA LYS A 62 -17.51 11.30 -5.80
C LYS A 62 -16.90 11.91 -7.05
N ALA A 63 -15.61 11.70 -7.26
CA ALA A 63 -14.86 12.24 -8.39
C ALA A 63 -14.79 11.28 -9.58
N LEU A 64 -15.35 10.07 -9.49
CA LEU A 64 -15.27 9.07 -10.54
C LEU A 64 -15.73 9.57 -11.91
N PRO A 65 -16.81 10.40 -12.03
CA PRO A 65 -17.22 10.94 -13.33
C PRO A 65 -16.19 11.87 -13.99
N SER A 66 -15.19 12.37 -13.25
CA SER A 66 -14.15 13.24 -13.80
C SER A 66 -12.95 12.47 -14.35
N ILE A 67 -12.96 11.14 -14.35
CA ILE A 67 -11.87 10.34 -14.89
C ILE A 67 -11.93 10.33 -16.43
N GLU A 68 -10.90 10.87 -17.08
CA GLU A 68 -10.84 10.93 -18.55
C GLU A 68 -10.46 9.57 -19.17
N GLU A 69 -9.62 8.80 -18.48
CA GLU A 69 -9.12 7.51 -18.95
C GLU A 69 -9.47 6.42 -17.92
N PRO A 70 -10.60 5.70 -18.07
CA PRO A 70 -11.03 4.65 -17.15
C PRO A 70 -9.97 3.57 -16.88
N ALA A 71 -9.15 3.24 -17.89
CA ALA A 71 -8.05 2.29 -17.77
C ALA A 71 -6.94 2.71 -16.79
N LYS A 72 -6.87 4.00 -16.43
CA LYS A 72 -5.90 4.56 -15.47
C LYS A 72 -6.44 4.67 -14.05
N PHE A 73 -7.61 4.09 -13.75
CA PHE A 73 -8.25 4.17 -12.43
C PHE A 73 -7.30 3.82 -11.27
N ALA A 74 -6.50 2.76 -11.39
CA ALA A 74 -5.55 2.36 -10.36
C ALA A 74 -4.55 3.47 -9.99
N ALA A 75 -3.94 4.10 -11.02
CA ALA A 75 -2.97 5.16 -10.84
C ALA A 75 -3.63 6.46 -10.32
N TRP A 76 -4.84 6.75 -10.81
CA TRP A 76 -5.64 7.88 -10.36
C TRP A 76 -6.04 7.76 -8.88
N LEU A 77 -6.52 6.59 -8.46
CA LEU A 77 -6.84 6.29 -7.06
C LEU A 77 -5.59 6.36 -6.16
N ALA A 78 -4.45 5.86 -6.63
CA ALA A 78 -3.19 5.98 -5.91
C ALA A 78 -2.76 7.45 -5.76
N ALA A 79 -2.99 8.31 -6.76
CA ALA A 79 -2.71 9.74 -6.66
C ALA A 79 -3.61 10.44 -5.63
N ILE A 80 -4.92 10.13 -5.62
CA ILE A 80 -5.85 10.61 -4.58
C ILE A 80 -5.34 10.21 -3.20
N THR A 81 -5.02 8.93 -3.02
CA THR A 81 -4.54 8.37 -1.75
C THR A 81 -3.28 9.05 -1.26
N ARG A 82 -2.30 9.22 -2.16
CA ARG A 82 -1.03 9.89 -1.86
C ARG A 82 -1.26 11.34 -1.46
N HIS A 83 -2.08 12.08 -2.20
CA HIS A 83 -2.39 13.47 -1.90
C HIS A 83 -3.05 13.61 -0.52
N ARG A 84 -4.02 12.75 -0.20
CA ARG A 84 -4.69 12.73 1.11
C ARG A 84 -3.73 12.42 2.25
N ALA A 85 -2.91 11.38 2.09
CA ALA A 85 -1.93 10.98 3.09
C ALA A 85 -0.87 12.08 3.33
N LEU A 86 -0.31 12.66 2.27
CA LEU A 86 0.66 13.75 2.38
C LEU A 86 0.06 15.01 3.00
N ARG A 87 -1.20 15.33 2.69
CA ARG A 87 -1.89 16.46 3.31
C ARG A 87 -2.08 16.25 4.82
N LEU A 88 -2.41 15.04 5.26
CA LEU A 88 -2.53 14.73 6.69
C LEU A 88 -1.16 14.78 7.37
N ALA A 89 -0.15 14.11 6.80
CA ALA A 89 1.22 14.14 7.30
C ALA A 89 1.78 15.57 7.38
N GLY A 90 1.53 16.40 6.37
CA GLY A 90 1.92 17.81 6.33
C GLY A 90 1.20 18.65 7.37
N ARG A 91 -0.09 18.38 7.65
CA ARG A 91 -0.83 19.03 8.75
C ARG A 91 -0.32 18.60 10.12
N GLU A 92 0.00 17.33 10.31
CA GLU A 92 0.65 16.86 11.53
C GLU A 92 2.01 17.49 11.71
N GLN A 93 2.82 17.54 10.66
CA GLN A 93 4.12 18.19 10.67
C GLN A 93 3.97 19.69 10.94
N ALA A 94 3.01 20.37 10.31
CA ALA A 94 2.70 21.78 10.57
C ALA A 94 2.15 22.00 11.99
N ARG A 95 1.38 21.06 12.57
CA ARG A 95 0.95 21.10 13.98
C ARG A 95 2.12 20.89 14.94
N ARG A 96 3.07 20.01 14.59
CA ARG A 96 4.32 19.78 15.33
C ARG A 96 5.28 20.97 15.16
N ALA A 97 5.32 21.59 13.98
CA ALA A 97 6.09 22.78 13.64
C ALA A 97 5.41 24.09 14.10
N ALA A 98 4.11 24.10 14.40
CA ALA A 98 3.48 25.19 15.13
C ALA A 98 3.95 25.26 16.61
N ARG A 99 4.82 24.32 17.04
CA ARG A 99 5.65 24.42 18.25
C ARG A 99 7.13 24.79 17.98
N VAL A 100 7.61 24.77 16.74
CA VAL A 100 8.94 25.22 16.28
C VAL A 100 8.85 25.47 14.76
N GLU A 101 8.96 26.75 14.34
CA GLU A 101 8.62 27.30 13.02
C GLU A 101 9.04 26.53 11.75
N LEU A 102 8.22 26.77 10.69
CA LEU A 102 8.24 26.44 9.25
C LEU A 102 9.60 26.12 8.57
N ASP A 103 9.70 25.31 7.50
CA ASP A 103 9.01 25.53 6.20
C ASP A 103 9.01 24.29 5.27
N GLU A 104 8.28 24.42 4.15
CA GLU A 104 7.74 23.46 3.19
C GLU A 104 8.63 23.17 1.95
N VAL A 105 8.83 21.90 1.55
CA VAL A 105 9.13 21.53 0.13
C VAL A 105 8.63 20.11 -0.22
N LEU A 106 7.63 20.04 -1.09
CA LEU A 106 7.12 18.85 -1.78
C LEU A 106 7.76 18.74 -3.18
N LEU A 107 8.76 17.87 -3.36
CA LEU A 107 8.96 17.13 -4.63
C LEU A 107 10.01 15.99 -4.59
N GLU A 108 10.66 15.69 -3.47
CA GLU A 108 11.85 14.81 -3.49
C GLU A 108 11.73 13.43 -2.82
N ARG A 109 10.55 13.04 -2.33
CA ARG A 109 10.43 11.86 -1.46
C ARG A 109 9.64 10.70 -2.08
N VAL A 110 10.22 10.13 -3.14
CA VAL A 110 10.12 8.67 -3.36
C VAL A 110 11.10 7.93 -2.42
N GLY A 111 12.01 8.65 -1.75
CA GLY A 111 13.05 8.08 -0.88
C GLY A 111 12.82 8.11 0.64
N ALA A 112 11.65 8.51 1.16
CA ALA A 112 11.45 8.60 2.61
C ALA A 112 10.15 7.89 3.05
N LEU A 113 10.24 6.58 3.20
CA LEU A 113 9.20 5.75 3.77
C LEU A 113 9.77 5.14 5.04
N SER A 114 9.41 5.68 6.20
CA SER A 114 9.83 5.15 7.50
C SER A 114 8.77 5.38 8.56
N ARG A 115 7.86 4.41 8.75
CA ARG A 115 7.60 3.72 10.03
C ARG A 115 6.48 2.66 9.91
N PRO A 116 6.45 1.64 10.78
CA PRO A 116 5.62 0.42 10.65
C PRO A 116 4.53 0.32 11.76
N LEU A 117 3.53 -0.58 11.86
CA LEU A 117 3.47 -2.06 11.73
C LEU A 117 2.00 -2.57 11.82
N LEU A 118 1.70 -3.72 11.20
CA LEU A 118 0.48 -4.53 11.38
C LEU A 118 0.71 -5.62 12.45
N LYS A 119 -0.34 -6.06 13.14
CA LYS A 119 -0.35 -7.21 14.09
C LYS A 119 -1.36 -8.22 13.55
N ASP A 120 -0.98 -9.50 13.52
CA ASP A 120 -1.75 -10.68 13.96
C ASP A 120 -0.81 -11.91 14.02
N GLY A 121 -1.10 -12.89 14.88
CA GLY A 121 -0.49 -14.25 15.01
C GLY A 121 1.01 -14.41 15.35
N GLU A 122 1.43 -15.34 16.22
CA GLU A 122 2.85 -15.53 16.60
C GLU A 122 3.78 -15.91 15.44
N ALA A 123 3.34 -16.77 14.51
CA ALA A 123 4.11 -17.09 13.29
C ALA A 123 4.11 -15.94 12.26
N ASP A 124 3.03 -15.15 12.25
CA ASP A 124 2.91 -13.95 11.42
C ASP A 124 3.74 -12.79 12.01
N GLN A 125 3.96 -12.72 13.32
CA GLN A 125 4.77 -11.68 13.95
C GLN A 125 6.23 -11.70 13.48
N GLU A 126 6.88 -12.86 13.43
CA GLU A 126 8.26 -12.94 12.93
C GLU A 126 8.37 -12.52 11.46
N LEU A 127 7.42 -12.95 10.63
CA LEU A 127 7.36 -12.57 9.23
C LEU A 127 7.12 -11.06 9.07
N MET A 128 6.23 -10.49 9.89
CA MET A 128 5.92 -9.08 9.86
C MET A 128 7.11 -8.24 10.35
N LEU A 129 7.78 -8.65 11.44
CA LEU A 129 9.04 -8.04 11.92
C LEU A 129 10.14 -8.10 10.85
N ALA A 130 10.26 -9.24 10.16
CA ALA A 130 11.22 -9.38 9.07
C ALA A 130 10.88 -8.46 7.89
N LEU A 131 9.59 -8.31 7.56
CA LEU A 131 9.10 -7.41 6.51
C LEU A 131 9.32 -5.93 6.83
N GLU A 132 9.32 -5.53 8.10
CA GLU A 132 9.67 -4.16 8.51
C GLU A 132 11.13 -3.81 8.21
N ARG A 133 12.02 -4.80 8.39
CA ARG A 133 13.46 -4.61 8.19
C ARG A 133 13.85 -4.65 6.71
N VAL A 134 12.94 -5.05 5.84
CA VAL A 134 13.11 -4.93 4.40
C VAL A 134 12.84 -3.48 3.98
N PRO A 135 13.69 -2.86 3.14
CA PRO A 135 13.45 -1.51 2.65
C PRO A 135 12.05 -1.38 2.04
N SER A 136 11.39 -0.28 2.40
CA SER A 136 9.96 0.00 2.18
C SER A 136 9.45 -0.30 0.77
N ASP A 137 10.18 0.07 -0.27
CA ASP A 137 9.83 -0.18 -1.67
C ASP A 137 9.63 -1.67 -1.98
N TYR A 138 10.45 -2.53 -1.39
CA TYR A 138 10.34 -3.97 -1.54
C TYR A 138 9.27 -4.53 -0.61
N GLY A 139 9.26 -4.10 0.66
CA GLY A 139 8.28 -4.53 1.65
C GLY A 139 6.83 -4.20 1.24
N LEU A 140 6.60 -3.05 0.60
CA LEU A 140 5.30 -2.65 0.07
C LEU A 140 4.82 -3.61 -1.02
N VAL A 141 5.67 -3.91 -1.99
CA VAL A 141 5.35 -4.82 -3.10
C VAL A 141 5.17 -6.27 -2.61
N LEU A 142 5.95 -6.71 -1.62
CA LEU A 142 5.80 -8.03 -1.02
C LEU A 142 4.45 -8.17 -0.30
N ARG A 143 4.08 -7.17 0.51
CA ARG A 143 2.76 -7.16 1.17
C ARG A 143 1.63 -7.13 0.14
N MET A 144 1.75 -6.29 -0.89
CA MET A 144 0.78 -6.26 -2.02
C MET A 144 0.63 -7.60 -2.69
N ARG A 145 1.72 -8.30 -2.95
CA ARG A 145 1.65 -9.55 -3.68
C ARG A 145 1.22 -10.74 -2.82
N PHE A 146 1.71 -10.84 -1.59
CA PHE A 146 1.61 -12.07 -0.77
C PHE A 146 0.63 -11.98 0.39
N ILE A 147 0.28 -10.77 0.84
CA ILE A 147 -0.74 -10.59 1.89
C ILE A 147 -2.07 -10.24 1.26
N ASP A 148 -2.09 -9.28 0.33
CA ASP A 148 -3.33 -8.87 -0.35
C ASP A 148 -3.63 -9.67 -1.62
N GLU A 149 -2.75 -10.63 -1.95
CA GLU A 149 -2.88 -11.47 -3.13
C GLU A 149 -3.02 -10.70 -4.45
N MET A 150 -2.58 -9.43 -4.49
CA MET A 150 -2.81 -8.55 -5.63
C MET A 150 -1.97 -8.99 -6.85
N PRO A 151 -2.56 -9.10 -8.05
CA PRO A 151 -1.82 -9.44 -9.27
C PRO A 151 -0.75 -8.41 -9.62
N LEU A 152 0.40 -8.87 -10.14
CA LEU A 152 1.54 -7.99 -10.47
C LEU A 152 1.18 -6.85 -11.42
N LYS A 153 0.27 -7.08 -12.37
CA LYS A 153 -0.21 -6.04 -13.30
C LYS A 153 -0.97 -4.93 -12.56
N ARG A 154 -1.81 -5.31 -11.59
CA ARG A 154 -2.60 -4.37 -10.77
C ARG A 154 -1.69 -3.58 -9.83
N ILE A 155 -0.70 -4.23 -9.22
CA ILE A 155 0.33 -3.57 -8.42
C ILE A 155 1.10 -2.54 -9.26
N ALA A 156 1.51 -2.93 -10.48
CA ALA A 156 2.24 -2.04 -11.39
C ALA A 156 1.42 -0.80 -11.76
N ALA A 157 0.15 -1.00 -12.13
CA ALA A 157 -0.77 0.08 -12.45
C ALA A 157 -0.99 1.02 -11.25
N PHE A 158 -1.21 0.46 -10.06
CA PHE A 158 -1.43 1.23 -8.84
C PHE A 158 -0.19 2.03 -8.40
N LEU A 159 1.01 1.44 -8.49
CA LEU A 159 2.25 2.11 -8.13
C LEU A 159 2.77 3.06 -9.23
N GLY A 160 2.20 3.03 -10.44
CA GLY A 160 2.67 3.82 -11.58
C GLY A 160 4.06 3.41 -12.09
N VAL A 161 4.40 2.12 -12.01
CA VAL A 161 5.71 1.59 -12.44
C VAL A 161 5.54 0.41 -13.40
N PRO A 162 6.54 0.10 -14.26
CA PRO A 162 6.48 -1.07 -15.12
C PRO A 162 6.32 -2.40 -14.36
N VAL A 163 5.62 -3.38 -14.96
CA VAL A 163 5.47 -4.73 -14.40
C VAL A 163 6.83 -5.41 -14.17
N SER A 164 7.82 -5.13 -15.03
CA SER A 164 9.21 -5.59 -14.85
C SER A 164 9.83 -5.07 -13.56
N THR A 165 9.60 -3.80 -13.21
CA THR A 165 10.03 -3.18 -11.95
C THR A 165 9.39 -3.88 -10.75
N VAL A 166 8.08 -4.18 -10.82
CA VAL A 166 7.40 -4.93 -9.75
C VAL A 166 7.98 -6.34 -9.61
N LYS A 167 8.20 -7.07 -10.71
CA LYS A 167 8.83 -8.41 -10.70
C LYS A 167 10.21 -8.37 -10.06
N TRP A 168 11.03 -7.38 -10.44
CA TRP A 168 12.36 -7.19 -9.88
C TRP A 168 12.30 -6.86 -8.37
N ARG A 169 11.40 -5.94 -7.96
CA ARG A 169 11.18 -5.60 -6.54
C ARG A 169 10.71 -6.81 -5.73
N VAL A 170 9.81 -7.65 -6.26
CA VAL A 170 9.41 -8.92 -5.61
C VAL A 170 10.61 -9.85 -5.46
N HIS A 171 11.37 -10.07 -6.53
CA HIS A 171 12.52 -10.98 -6.49
C HIS A 171 13.57 -10.50 -5.49
N ARG A 172 13.97 -9.22 -5.56
CA ARG A 172 14.94 -8.62 -4.65
C ARG A 172 14.41 -8.61 -3.21
N GLY A 173 13.14 -8.26 -3.02
CA GLY A 173 12.46 -8.26 -1.73
C GLY A 173 12.49 -9.62 -1.05
N LYS A 174 12.18 -10.70 -1.78
CA LYS A 174 12.25 -12.07 -1.24
C LYS A 174 13.65 -12.42 -0.73
N LYS A 175 14.70 -12.00 -1.44
CA LYS A 175 16.08 -12.22 -1.02
C LYS A 175 16.42 -11.46 0.28
N LEU A 176 15.99 -10.20 0.37
CA LEU A 176 16.17 -9.38 1.57
C LEU A 176 15.39 -9.94 2.76
N LEU A 177 14.14 -10.33 2.54
CA LEU A 177 13.28 -10.91 3.57
C LEU A 177 13.87 -12.21 4.14
N ARG A 178 14.38 -13.10 3.28
CA ARG A 178 15.04 -14.33 3.73
C ARG A 178 16.23 -14.03 4.65
N GLY A 179 17.05 -13.04 4.32
CA GLY A 179 18.15 -12.61 5.17
C GLY A 179 17.69 -12.09 6.53
N GLN A 180 16.57 -11.36 6.59
CA GLN A 180 16.02 -10.85 7.86
C GLN A 180 15.45 -11.96 8.73
N VAL A 181 14.75 -12.93 8.15
CA VAL A 181 14.23 -14.10 8.87
C VAL A 181 15.38 -14.92 9.46
N GLU A 182 16.46 -15.12 8.71
CA GLU A 182 17.64 -15.86 9.19
C GLU A 182 18.31 -15.16 10.39
N LEU A 183 18.47 -13.83 10.33
CA LEU A 183 19.03 -13.04 11.44
C LEU A 183 18.15 -13.09 12.70
N LEU A 184 16.82 -13.09 12.55
CA LEU A 184 15.89 -13.19 13.68
C LEU A 184 15.97 -14.57 14.36
N LYS A 185 16.08 -15.65 13.56
CA LYS A 185 16.26 -17.02 14.08
C LYS A 185 17.56 -17.18 14.86
N GLN A 186 18.67 -16.72 14.29
CA GLN A 186 19.99 -16.77 14.94
C GLN A 186 20.05 -15.93 16.22
N GLY A 187 19.37 -14.77 16.24
CA GLY A 187 19.21 -13.97 17.45
C GLY A 187 18.46 -14.73 18.54
N GLY A 188 17.34 -15.37 18.21
CA GLY A 188 16.53 -16.16 19.14
C GLY A 188 17.27 -17.36 19.75
N GLU A 189 18.14 -18.02 18.98
CA GLU A 189 18.99 -19.11 19.50
C GLU A 189 20.06 -18.57 20.46
N ARG A 190 20.68 -17.44 20.13
CA ARG A 190 21.71 -16.81 20.96
C ARG A 190 21.18 -16.25 22.29
N TRP A 191 19.91 -15.81 22.34
CA TRP A 191 19.25 -15.44 23.59
C TRP A 191 19.06 -16.64 24.53
N LYS A 192 18.73 -17.82 23.98
CA LYS A 192 18.59 -19.07 24.77
C LYS A 192 19.90 -19.60 25.34
N GLU A 193 21.04 -19.27 24.73
CA GLU A 193 22.37 -19.60 25.25
C GLU A 193 22.81 -18.68 26.41
N ILE A 194 22.35 -17.43 26.44
CA ILE A 194 22.67 -16.45 27.49
C ILE A 194 21.83 -16.68 28.76
N GLU A 195 20.64 -17.27 28.62
CA GLU A 195 19.71 -17.56 29.72
C GLU A 195 19.99 -18.91 30.43
N LYS A 196 21.04 -19.63 30.01
CA LYS A 196 21.53 -20.88 30.60
C LYS A 196 22.74 -20.64 31.50
#